data_AF-A0A9P8IWZ7-F1
#
_entry.id   AF-A0A9P8IWZ7-F1
#
_cell.length_a   1.000
_cell.length_b   1.000
_cell.length_c   1.000
_cell.angle_alpha   90.00
_cell.angle_beta   90.00
_cell.angle_gamma   90.00
#
_symmetry.space_group_name_H-M   'P 1'
#
loop_
_entity.id
_entity.type
_entity.pdbx_description
1 polymer ?
#
loop_
_entity_poly.entity_id
_entity_poly.type
_entity_poly.pdbx_seq_one_letter_code
_entity_poly.pdbx_strand_id
1 'polypeptide(L)'
;VQLGNKIKEVRKQISDAMSVLQMEELKHRRRVLRRLGFINEADVVQLKARVACEISTGDELVLSELLFNRFFNELTPEQCAAALSCFIFEEKSNETPTLKELAKPFREIQAQARTVAKISQESKLAVNEDEYVEGFKYQLMEVVYKWCNGASFAEICKMTDVYEGSLIRLFRRLEELLRQMAQASKVMGSEELEQKFETALTKVRRDIVAAQSLYL
;
A
#
# COMPACT_ATOMS: atom_id res chain seq x y z
N VAL A 1 45.23 -19.55 18.86
CA VAL A 1 43.93 -18.96 19.27
C VAL A 1 43.25 -18.21 18.13
N GLN A 2 43.90 -17.24 17.47
CA GLN A 2 43.30 -16.47 16.36
C GLN A 2 42.83 -17.33 15.16
N LEU A 3 43.62 -18.31 14.72
CA LEU A 3 43.19 -19.23 13.64
C LEU A 3 41.97 -20.07 14.03
N GLY A 4 41.86 -20.50 15.28
CA GLY A 4 40.72 -21.27 15.77
C GLY A 4 39.43 -20.47 15.77
N ASN A 5 39.52 -19.18 16.13
CA ASN A 5 38.39 -18.25 16.05
C ASN A 5 37.98 -18.02 14.58
N LYS A 6 38.95 -17.85 13.68
CA LYS A 6 38.69 -17.67 12.25
C LYS A 6 38.05 -18.91 11.60
N ILE A 7 38.48 -20.11 11.98
CA ILE A 7 37.85 -21.37 11.55
C ILE A 7 36.40 -21.46 12.06
N LYS A 8 36.16 -21.09 13.33
CA LYS A 8 34.81 -21.10 13.92
C LYS A 8 33.89 -20.10 13.22
N GLU A 9 34.40 -18.92 12.88
CA GLU A 9 33.65 -17.88 12.18
C GLU A 9 33.32 -18.28 10.74
N VAL A 10 34.28 -18.82 9.99
CA VAL A 10 34.04 -19.32 8.63
C VAL A 10 33.07 -20.51 8.63
N ARG A 11 33.15 -21.42 9.61
CA ARG A 11 32.16 -22.50 9.76
C ARG A 11 30.75 -21.98 10.05
N LYS A 12 30.63 -20.93 10.86
CA LYS A 12 29.35 -20.26 11.12
C LYS A 12 28.81 -19.63 9.85
N GLN A 13 29.63 -18.91 9.09
CA GLN A 13 29.24 -18.32 7.81
C GLN A 13 28.78 -19.36 6.78
N ILE A 14 29.47 -20.50 6.68
CA ILE A 14 29.04 -21.61 5.81
C ILE A 14 27.69 -22.17 6.27
N SER A 15 27.51 -22.38 7.58
CA SER A 15 26.24 -22.85 8.14
C SER A 15 25.11 -21.86 7.90
N ASP A 16 25.34 -20.56 8.07
CA ASP A 16 24.35 -19.50 7.85
C ASP A 16 24.00 -19.39 6.36
N ALA A 17 24.98 -19.50 5.47
CA ALA A 17 24.78 -19.50 4.01
C ALA A 17 24.05 -20.74 3.50
N MET A 18 24.25 -21.90 4.13
CA MET A 18 23.51 -23.13 3.84
C MET A 18 22.19 -23.22 4.63
N SER A 19 21.94 -22.28 5.56
CA SER A 19 20.77 -22.33 6.41
C SER A 19 19.52 -22.00 5.61
N VAL A 20 18.46 -22.71 5.98
CA VAL A 20 17.15 -22.60 5.35
C VAL A 20 16.37 -21.39 5.91
N LEU A 21 17.05 -20.27 6.18
CA LEU A 21 16.46 -19.05 6.76
C LEU A 21 15.18 -18.62 6.02
N GLN A 22 15.18 -18.74 4.69
CA GLN A 22 14.02 -18.44 3.84
C GLN A 22 12.81 -19.36 4.11
N MET A 23 13.00 -20.60 4.58
CA MET A 23 11.88 -21.50 4.90
C MET A 23 11.23 -21.19 6.25
N GLU A 24 11.97 -20.69 7.24
CA GLU A 24 11.38 -20.23 8.51
C GLU A 24 10.57 -18.95 8.30
N GLU A 25 11.11 -17.99 7.53
CA GLU A 25 10.35 -16.80 7.15
C GLU A 25 9.09 -17.16 6.35
N LEU A 26 9.20 -18.08 5.39
CA LEU A 26 8.03 -18.57 4.62
C LEU A 26 6.97 -19.20 5.52
N LYS A 27 7.34 -19.98 6.55
CA LYS A 27 6.41 -20.53 7.53
C LYS A 27 5.69 -19.42 8.31
N HIS A 28 6.42 -18.40 8.75
CA HIS A 28 5.85 -17.26 9.46
C HIS A 28 4.89 -16.45 8.57
N ARG A 29 5.27 -16.15 7.32
CA ARG A 29 4.39 -15.48 6.33
C ARG A 29 3.14 -16.30 6.03
N ARG A 30 3.26 -17.61 5.83
CA ARG A 30 2.10 -18.51 5.66
C ARG A 30 1.15 -18.46 6.86
N ARG A 31 1.69 -18.38 8.08
CA ARG A 31 0.87 -18.23 9.29
C ARG A 31 0.07 -16.93 9.27
N VAL A 32 0.67 -15.82 8.85
CA VAL A 32 -0.04 -14.55 8.65
C VAL A 32 -1.16 -14.71 7.63
N LEU A 33 -0.86 -15.26 6.46
CA LEU A 33 -1.85 -15.47 5.39
C LEU A 33 -3.02 -16.36 5.84
N ARG A 34 -2.77 -17.40 6.65
CA ARG A 34 -3.85 -18.22 7.25
C ARG A 34 -4.71 -17.41 8.22
N ARG A 35 -4.07 -16.67 9.13
CA ARG A 35 -4.77 -15.89 10.16
C ARG A 35 -5.62 -14.75 9.58
N LEU A 36 -5.17 -14.16 8.48
CA LEU A 36 -5.91 -13.11 7.76
C LEU A 36 -6.95 -13.68 6.77
N GLY A 37 -7.01 -15.02 6.61
CA GLY A 37 -7.97 -15.68 5.72
C GLY A 37 -7.62 -15.63 4.23
N PHE A 38 -6.37 -15.33 3.88
CA PHE A 38 -5.86 -15.36 2.50
C PHE A 38 -5.68 -16.80 2.00
N ILE A 39 -5.25 -17.70 2.88
CA ILE A 39 -5.17 -19.15 2.62
C ILE A 39 -5.84 -19.91 3.76
N ASN A 40 -6.31 -21.13 3.51
CA ASN A 40 -6.87 -21.99 4.58
C ASN A 40 -5.79 -22.88 5.22
N GLU A 41 -6.18 -23.73 6.19
CA GLU A 41 -5.24 -24.62 6.89
C GLU A 41 -4.57 -25.66 5.97
N ALA A 42 -5.19 -26.00 4.85
CA ALA A 42 -4.63 -26.87 3.82
C ALA A 42 -3.74 -26.12 2.81
N ASP A 43 -3.37 -24.86 3.10
CA ASP A 43 -2.59 -23.96 2.23
C ASP A 43 -3.27 -23.68 0.87
N VAL A 44 -4.60 -23.81 0.79
CA VAL A 44 -5.37 -23.48 -0.41
C VAL A 44 -5.74 -22.01 -0.42
N VAL A 45 -5.44 -21.35 -1.53
CA VAL A 45 -5.74 -19.93 -1.81
C VAL A 45 -7.24 -19.65 -1.73
N GLN A 46 -7.61 -18.60 -0.99
CA GLN A 46 -8.99 -18.12 -0.85
C GLN A 46 -9.26 -16.92 -1.78
N LEU A 47 -10.53 -16.50 -1.87
CA LEU A 47 -10.92 -15.34 -2.70
C LEU A 47 -10.12 -14.08 -2.34
N LYS A 48 -9.93 -13.81 -1.04
CA LYS A 48 -9.16 -12.66 -0.55
C LYS A 48 -7.72 -12.63 -1.08
N ALA A 49 -7.07 -13.79 -1.19
CA ALA A 49 -5.74 -13.89 -1.79
C ALA A 49 -5.75 -13.67 -3.29
N ARG A 50 -6.77 -14.15 -4.00
CA ARG A 50 -6.91 -13.86 -5.44
C ARG A 50 -7.06 -12.35 -5.70
N VAL A 51 -7.80 -11.66 -4.83
CA VAL A 51 -7.91 -10.19 -4.86
C VAL A 51 -6.56 -9.52 -4.59
N ALA A 52 -5.81 -9.95 -3.57
CA ALA A 52 -4.46 -9.44 -3.32
C ALA A 52 -3.50 -9.67 -4.48
N CYS A 53 -3.60 -10.78 -5.21
CA CYS A 53 -2.74 -11.06 -6.36
C CYS A 53 -2.88 -10.04 -7.50
N GLU A 54 -3.97 -9.27 -7.56
CA GLU A 54 -4.15 -8.19 -8.54
C GLU A 54 -3.46 -6.88 -8.11
N ILE A 55 -2.98 -6.79 -6.85
CA ILE A 55 -2.37 -5.61 -6.27
C ILE A 55 -0.85 -5.83 -6.21
N SER A 56 -0.11 -4.99 -6.93
CA SER A 56 1.37 -4.98 -6.91
C SER A 56 1.95 -3.61 -6.55
N THR A 57 1.10 -2.58 -6.45
CA THR A 57 1.45 -1.23 -6.05
C THR A 57 0.94 -0.97 -4.63
N GLY A 58 1.85 -0.74 -3.67
CA GLY A 58 1.48 -0.54 -2.27
C GLY A 58 1.32 -1.85 -1.49
N ASP A 59 0.74 -1.78 -0.29
CA ASP A 59 0.58 -2.93 0.61
C ASP A 59 -0.66 -3.76 0.28
N GLU A 60 -0.46 -4.93 -0.32
CA GLU A 60 -1.50 -5.81 -0.84
C GLU A 60 -2.38 -6.43 0.28
N LEU A 61 -1.83 -6.63 1.48
CA LEU A 61 -2.56 -7.21 2.60
C LEU A 61 -3.54 -6.19 3.15
N VAL A 62 -3.09 -4.98 3.48
CA VAL A 62 -3.93 -3.92 4.04
C VAL A 62 -4.99 -3.49 3.03
N LEU A 63 -4.64 -3.32 1.74
CA LEU A 63 -5.60 -2.95 0.71
C LEU A 63 -6.70 -4.00 0.53
N SER A 64 -6.32 -5.29 0.53
CA SER A 64 -7.29 -6.38 0.45
C SER A 64 -8.17 -6.47 1.70
N GLU A 65 -7.62 -6.28 2.90
CA GLU A 65 -8.43 -6.20 4.12
C GLU A 65 -9.46 -5.07 4.05
N LEU A 66 -9.05 -3.87 3.61
CA LEU A 66 -9.93 -2.71 3.48
C LEU A 66 -11.06 -2.96 2.47
N LEU A 67 -10.76 -3.59 1.32
CA LEU A 67 -11.78 -3.99 0.33
C LEU A 67 -12.86 -4.88 0.96
N PHE A 68 -12.46 -5.94 1.67
CA PHE A 68 -13.40 -6.88 2.28
C PHE A 68 -14.14 -6.30 3.49
N ASN A 69 -13.57 -5.29 4.16
CA ASN A 69 -14.21 -4.57 5.25
C ASN A 69 -15.17 -3.46 4.79
N ARG A 70 -15.45 -3.38 3.47
CA ARG A 70 -16.33 -2.38 2.85
C ARG A 70 -15.89 -0.93 3.08
N PHE A 71 -14.61 -0.71 3.38
CA PHE A 71 -14.04 0.62 3.63
C PHE A 71 -14.31 1.58 2.46
N PHE A 72 -14.00 1.14 1.24
CA PHE A 72 -14.16 1.96 0.03
C PHE A 72 -15.62 2.13 -0.41
N ASN A 73 -16.56 1.35 0.11
CA ASN A 73 -17.98 1.49 -0.23
C ASN A 73 -18.56 2.80 0.31
N GLU A 74 -18.10 3.27 1.47
CA GLU A 74 -18.59 4.52 2.09
C GLU A 74 -17.93 5.79 1.53
N LEU A 75 -16.87 5.64 0.71
CA LEU A 75 -16.10 6.76 0.19
C LEU A 75 -16.56 7.20 -1.19
N THR A 76 -16.38 8.49 -1.48
CA THR A 76 -16.49 9.02 -2.85
C THR A 76 -15.26 8.64 -3.69
N PRO A 77 -15.33 8.71 -5.03
CA PRO A 77 -14.16 8.45 -5.87
C PRO A 77 -12.92 9.32 -5.53
N GLU A 78 -13.12 10.59 -5.18
CA GLU A 78 -12.05 11.52 -4.77
C GLU A 78 -11.44 11.10 -3.43
N GLN A 79 -12.27 10.68 -2.48
CA GLN A 79 -11.82 10.18 -1.19
C GLN A 79 -11.07 8.85 -1.34
N CYS A 80 -11.49 7.97 -2.27
CA CYS A 80 -10.75 6.74 -2.62
C CYS A 80 -9.35 7.07 -3.14
N ALA A 81 -9.24 7.99 -4.11
CA ALA A 81 -7.94 8.40 -4.65
C ALA A 81 -7.03 9.00 -3.54
N ALA A 82 -7.57 9.86 -2.69
CA ALA A 82 -6.85 10.43 -1.56
C ALA A 82 -6.39 9.36 -0.55
N ALA A 83 -7.25 8.42 -0.18
CA ALA A 83 -6.92 7.30 0.69
C ALA A 83 -5.79 6.43 0.11
N LEU A 84 -5.88 6.07 -1.17
CA LEU A 84 -4.88 5.25 -1.85
C LEU A 84 -3.53 5.95 -2.00
N SER A 85 -3.47 7.28 -1.98
CA SER A 85 -2.20 8.02 -1.98
C SER A 85 -1.29 7.67 -0.80
N CYS A 86 -1.86 7.24 0.33
CA CYS A 86 -1.11 6.83 1.52
C CYS A 86 -0.23 5.59 1.29
N PHE A 87 -0.57 4.77 0.30
CA PHE A 87 0.09 3.48 0.02
C PHE A 87 1.25 3.59 -0.95
N ILE A 88 1.42 4.76 -1.59
CA ILE A 88 2.38 4.96 -2.69
C ILE A 88 3.34 6.13 -2.44
N PHE A 89 3.04 6.97 -1.45
CA PHE A 89 3.90 8.09 -1.11
C PHE A 89 5.05 7.61 -0.24
N GLU A 90 6.26 7.58 -0.81
CA GLU A 90 7.46 7.11 -0.13
C GLU A 90 8.41 8.24 0.28
N GLU A 91 8.25 9.45 -0.27
CA GLU A 91 9.13 10.57 0.02
C GLU A 91 8.85 11.16 1.43
N LYS A 92 9.79 11.95 1.95
CA LYS A 92 9.58 12.71 3.19
C LYS A 92 9.00 14.07 2.84
N SER A 93 8.08 14.55 3.66
CA SER A 93 7.52 15.89 3.58
C SER A 93 7.39 16.41 5.01
N ASN A 94 7.72 17.68 5.22
CA ASN A 94 7.57 18.32 6.53
C ASN A 94 6.14 18.87 6.73
N GLU A 95 5.31 18.79 5.70
CA GLU A 95 3.94 19.30 5.73
C GLU A 95 3.04 18.43 6.59
N THR A 96 2.21 19.09 7.40
CA THR A 96 1.21 18.44 8.23
C THR A 96 -0.17 18.96 7.83
N PRO A 97 -0.75 18.42 6.74
CA PRO A 97 -2.04 18.91 6.26
C PRO A 97 -3.13 18.65 7.30
N THR A 98 -4.05 19.60 7.44
CA THR A 98 -5.25 19.39 8.26
C THR A 98 -6.24 18.55 7.49
N LEU A 99 -6.32 17.26 7.81
CA LEU A 99 -7.29 16.34 7.22
C LEU A 99 -8.69 16.66 7.76
N LYS A 100 -9.60 17.09 6.87
CA LYS A 100 -11.01 17.33 7.23
C LYS A 100 -11.80 16.02 7.17
N GLU A 101 -12.53 15.83 6.09
CA GLU A 101 -13.29 14.61 5.81
C GLU A 101 -12.41 13.37 5.61
N LEU A 102 -11.11 13.59 5.35
CA LEU A 102 -10.11 12.54 5.14
C LEU A 102 -9.52 11.98 6.45
N ALA A 103 -9.80 12.60 7.60
CA ALA A 103 -9.27 12.16 8.90
C ALA A 103 -9.81 10.79 9.32
N LYS A 104 -11.12 10.53 9.12
CA LYS A 104 -11.74 9.23 9.42
C LYS A 104 -11.12 8.13 8.53
N PRO A 105 -11.09 8.27 7.19
CA PRO A 105 -10.46 7.29 6.31
C PRO A 105 -9.01 6.97 6.69
N PHE A 106 -8.21 8.00 7.01
CA PHE A 106 -6.82 7.78 7.39
C PHE A 106 -6.68 6.98 8.69
N ARG A 107 -7.49 7.28 9.71
CA ARG A 107 -7.47 6.52 10.97
C ARG A 107 -7.85 5.05 10.77
N GLU A 108 -8.80 4.77 9.88
CA GLU A 108 -9.21 3.40 9.55
C GLU A 108 -8.10 2.62 8.82
N ILE A 109 -7.37 3.28 7.90
CA ILE A 109 -6.17 2.70 7.28
C ILE A 109 -5.12 2.37 8.35
N GLN A 110 -4.82 3.31 9.26
CA GLN A 110 -3.85 3.08 10.33
C GLN A 110 -4.28 1.95 11.28
N ALA A 111 -5.57 1.86 11.60
CA ALA A 111 -6.11 0.79 12.44
C ALA A 111 -5.99 -0.59 11.76
N GLN A 112 -6.25 -0.65 10.45
CA GLN A 112 -6.10 -1.88 9.68
C GLN A 112 -4.62 -2.28 9.55
N ALA A 113 -3.73 -1.32 9.27
CA ALA A 113 -2.28 -1.54 9.23
C ALA A 113 -1.76 -2.08 10.57
N ARG A 114 -2.22 -1.49 11.69
CA ARG A 114 -1.86 -1.96 13.05
C ARG A 114 -2.32 -3.40 13.29
N THR A 115 -3.51 -3.75 12.81
CA THR A 115 -4.02 -5.12 12.91
C THR A 115 -3.14 -6.12 12.14
N VAL A 116 -2.76 -5.79 10.90
CA VAL A 116 -1.87 -6.62 10.08
C VAL A 116 -0.47 -6.74 10.72
N ALA A 117 0.09 -5.64 11.22
CA ALA A 117 1.38 -5.63 11.91
C ALA A 117 1.38 -6.52 13.15
N LYS A 118 0.34 -6.41 14.00
CA LYS A 118 0.20 -7.23 15.20
C LYS A 118 0.09 -8.72 14.88
N ILE A 119 -0.72 -9.08 13.87
CA ILE A 119 -0.83 -10.48 13.42
C ILE A 119 0.52 -10.99 12.89
N SER A 120 1.29 -10.13 12.23
CA SER A 120 2.63 -10.43 11.74
C SER A 120 3.62 -10.68 12.87
N GLN A 121 3.65 -9.82 13.90
CA GLN A 121 4.47 -9.99 15.09
C GLN A 121 4.13 -11.27 15.86
N GLU A 122 2.85 -11.52 16.12
CA GLU A 122 2.37 -12.74 16.78
C GLU A 122 2.68 -14.01 15.96
N SER A 123 2.92 -13.85 14.65
CA SER A 123 3.37 -14.90 13.74
C SER A 123 4.89 -15.02 13.64
N LYS A 124 5.64 -14.31 14.49
CA LYS A 124 7.10 -14.27 14.59
C LYS A 124 7.83 -13.60 13.41
N LEU A 125 7.15 -12.73 12.67
CA LEU A 125 7.83 -11.82 11.74
C LEU A 125 8.41 -10.64 12.51
N ALA A 126 9.62 -10.24 12.14
CA ALA A 126 10.29 -9.06 12.69
C ALA A 126 9.71 -7.79 12.04
N VAL A 127 8.52 -7.39 12.49
CA VAL A 127 7.83 -6.17 12.05
C VAL A 127 7.73 -5.23 13.24
N ASN A 128 8.19 -3.98 13.09
CA ASN A 128 7.89 -2.93 14.05
C ASN A 128 6.52 -2.34 13.71
N GLU A 129 5.60 -2.38 14.68
CA GLU A 129 4.21 -1.92 14.49
C GLU A 129 4.14 -0.43 14.13
N ASP A 130 4.90 0.41 14.84
CA ASP A 130 4.85 1.85 14.63
C ASP A 130 5.49 2.23 13.29
N GLU A 131 6.64 1.64 12.95
CA GLU A 131 7.28 1.86 11.64
C GLU A 131 6.39 1.39 10.48
N TYR A 132 5.68 0.28 10.64
CA TYR A 132 4.77 -0.23 9.61
C TYR A 132 3.58 0.73 9.41
N VAL A 133 2.98 1.23 10.50
CA VAL A 133 1.87 2.20 10.43
C VAL A 133 2.34 3.55 9.89
N GLU A 134 3.55 4.00 10.24
CA GLU A 134 4.16 5.23 9.71
C GLU A 134 4.50 5.14 8.21
N GLY A 135 4.61 3.92 7.67
CA GLY A 135 4.75 3.68 6.23
C GLY A 135 3.58 4.22 5.41
N PHE A 136 2.39 4.37 6.00
CA PHE A 136 1.21 4.93 5.35
C PHE A 136 1.15 6.44 5.53
N LYS A 137 1.64 7.17 4.54
CA LYS A 137 1.92 8.62 4.64
C LYS A 137 0.75 9.49 4.14
N TYR A 138 0.19 10.31 5.01
CA TYR A 138 -1.00 11.12 4.72
C TYR A 138 -0.75 12.50 4.12
N GLN A 139 0.51 12.92 4.00
CA GLN A 139 0.91 14.30 3.68
C GLN A 139 0.35 14.80 2.34
N LEU A 140 0.08 13.89 1.39
CA LEU A 140 -0.46 14.23 0.08
C LEU A 140 -1.95 13.90 -0.08
N MET A 141 -2.65 13.46 0.97
CA MET A 141 -4.08 13.15 0.88
C MET A 141 -4.91 14.36 0.44
N GLU A 142 -4.70 15.53 1.06
CA GLU A 142 -5.43 16.77 0.70
C GLU A 142 -5.04 17.26 -0.70
N VAL A 143 -3.77 17.10 -1.11
CA VAL A 143 -3.30 17.43 -2.46
C VAL A 143 -4.03 16.61 -3.51
N VAL A 144 -4.07 15.28 -3.34
CA VAL A 144 -4.75 14.37 -4.25
C VAL A 144 -6.26 14.60 -4.25
N TYR A 145 -6.84 14.86 -3.08
CA TYR A 145 -8.27 15.17 -2.97
C TYR A 145 -8.65 16.44 -3.71
N LYS A 146 -7.89 17.53 -3.54
CA LYS A 146 -8.11 18.80 -4.28
C LYS A 146 -7.90 18.62 -5.78
N TRP A 147 -6.90 17.84 -6.18
CA TRP A 147 -6.70 17.50 -7.59
C TRP A 147 -7.90 16.75 -8.17
N CYS A 148 -8.43 15.74 -7.49
CA CYS A 148 -9.60 14.99 -7.99
C CYS A 148 -10.88 15.84 -8.03
N ASN A 149 -10.91 16.95 -7.28
CA ASN A 149 -11.96 17.97 -7.28
C ASN A 149 -11.71 19.14 -8.27
N GLY A 150 -10.73 19.01 -9.17
CA GLY A 150 -10.53 19.96 -10.28
C GLY A 150 -9.58 21.13 -10.01
N ALA A 151 -8.87 21.16 -8.87
CA ALA A 151 -7.86 22.19 -8.63
C ALA A 151 -6.75 22.18 -9.70
N SER A 152 -6.25 23.34 -10.10
CA SER A 152 -5.14 23.44 -11.05
C SER A 152 -3.84 22.85 -10.47
N PHE A 153 -2.92 22.47 -11.35
CA PHE A 153 -1.63 21.93 -10.91
C PHE A 153 -0.84 22.96 -10.08
N ALA A 154 -0.92 24.24 -10.46
CA ALA A 154 -0.29 25.34 -9.74
C ALA A 154 -0.86 25.55 -8.32
N GLU A 155 -2.14 25.26 -8.09
CA GLU A 155 -2.74 25.33 -6.75
C GLU A 155 -2.23 24.20 -5.86
N ILE A 156 -2.23 22.97 -6.36
CA ILE A 156 -1.79 21.83 -5.55
C ILE A 156 -0.28 21.86 -5.24
N CYS A 157 0.54 22.43 -6.13
CA CYS A 157 1.97 22.63 -5.85
C CYS A 157 2.22 23.61 -4.71
N LYS A 158 1.28 24.53 -4.43
CA LYS A 158 1.38 25.46 -3.29
C LYS A 158 0.93 24.84 -1.97
N MET A 159 0.30 23.67 -2.00
CA MET A 159 -0.22 22.99 -0.82
C MET A 159 0.81 22.06 -0.17
N THR A 160 1.96 21.86 -0.79
CA THR A 160 2.98 20.94 -0.31
C THR A 160 4.39 21.41 -0.67
N ASP A 161 5.37 20.97 0.11
CA ASP A 161 6.81 21.16 -0.13
C ASP A 161 7.40 20.11 -1.10
N VAL A 162 6.60 19.14 -1.54
CA VAL A 162 7.04 18.09 -2.48
C VAL A 162 7.23 18.66 -3.89
N TYR A 163 8.38 18.35 -4.50
CA TYR A 163 8.70 18.78 -5.86
C TYR A 163 7.65 18.34 -6.89
N GLU A 164 7.43 19.17 -7.90
CA GLU A 164 6.40 18.97 -8.93
C GLU A 164 6.61 17.66 -9.70
N GLY A 165 7.86 17.32 -10.02
CA GLY A 165 8.20 16.06 -10.67
C GLY A 165 7.86 14.84 -9.80
N SER A 166 8.04 14.96 -8.48
CA SER A 166 7.64 13.91 -7.52
C SER A 166 6.12 13.77 -7.45
N LEU A 167 5.37 14.89 -7.49
CA LEU A 167 3.91 14.86 -7.57
C LEU A 167 3.42 14.16 -8.84
N ILE A 168 4.01 14.44 -9.99
CA ILE A 168 3.64 13.75 -11.24
C ILE A 168 3.94 12.25 -11.16
N ARG A 169 5.07 11.84 -10.58
CA ARG A 169 5.38 10.41 -10.35
C ARG A 169 4.38 9.76 -9.41
N LEU A 170 4.00 10.44 -8.34
CA LEU A 170 2.98 9.96 -7.40
C LEU A 170 1.64 9.74 -8.11
N PHE A 171 1.16 10.70 -8.90
CA PHE A 171 -0.08 10.53 -9.64
C PHE A 171 -0.03 9.36 -10.62
N ARG A 172 1.10 9.14 -11.32
CA ARG A 172 1.27 7.97 -12.20
C ARG A 172 1.23 6.65 -11.42
N ARG A 173 1.85 6.58 -10.24
CA ARG A 173 1.74 5.41 -9.35
C ARG A 173 0.31 5.23 -8.83
N LEU A 174 -0.39 6.33 -8.56
CA LEU A 174 -1.80 6.31 -8.13
C LEU A 174 -2.71 5.80 -9.24
N GLU A 175 -2.48 6.19 -10.49
CA GLU A 175 -3.22 5.67 -11.64
C GLU A 175 -3.07 4.15 -11.75
N GLU A 176 -1.85 3.65 -11.61
CA GLU A 176 -1.59 2.20 -11.64
C GLU A 176 -2.26 1.48 -10.47
N LEU A 177 -2.15 2.01 -9.26
CA LEU A 177 -2.84 1.46 -8.10
C LEU A 177 -4.37 1.45 -8.29
N LEU A 178 -4.95 2.53 -8.82
CA LEU A 178 -6.40 2.59 -9.09
C LEU A 178 -6.84 1.54 -10.11
N ARG A 179 -6.04 1.28 -11.17
CA ARG A 179 -6.30 0.20 -12.13
C ARG A 179 -6.28 -1.17 -11.45
N GLN A 180 -5.28 -1.40 -10.60
CA GLN A 180 -5.14 -2.64 -9.84
C GLN A 180 -6.32 -2.83 -8.87
N MET A 181 -6.76 -1.78 -8.18
CA MET A 181 -7.93 -1.83 -7.29
C MET A 181 -9.24 -2.09 -8.04
N ALA A 182 -9.41 -1.54 -9.24
CA ALA A 182 -10.57 -1.84 -10.09
C ALA A 182 -10.59 -3.32 -10.49
N GLN A 183 -9.44 -3.86 -10.94
CA GLN A 183 -9.30 -5.28 -11.29
C GLN A 183 -9.50 -6.20 -10.07
N ALA A 184 -8.96 -5.83 -8.91
CA ALA A 184 -9.16 -6.53 -7.65
C ALA A 184 -10.65 -6.57 -7.25
N SER A 185 -11.37 -5.46 -7.44
CA SER A 185 -12.81 -5.36 -7.17
C SER A 185 -13.65 -6.23 -8.11
N LYS A 186 -13.25 -6.30 -9.38
CA LYS A 186 -13.83 -7.22 -10.36
C LYS A 186 -13.66 -8.68 -9.95
N VAL A 187 -12.46 -9.08 -9.53
CA VAL A 187 -12.19 -10.44 -9.03
C VAL A 187 -13.00 -10.73 -7.76
N MET A 188 -13.20 -9.74 -6.90
CA MET A 188 -14.06 -9.84 -5.72
C MET A 188 -15.55 -10.00 -6.08
N GLY A 189 -15.96 -9.62 -7.29
CA GLY A 189 -17.34 -9.63 -7.76
C GLY A 189 -18.13 -8.38 -7.41
N SER A 190 -17.46 -7.24 -7.17
CA SER A 190 -18.10 -5.96 -6.85
C SER A 190 -17.95 -4.97 -8.01
N GLU A 191 -18.95 -4.95 -8.90
CA GLU A 191 -19.02 -4.01 -10.02
C GLU A 191 -19.12 -2.54 -9.55
N GLU A 192 -19.78 -2.30 -8.41
CA GLU A 192 -19.88 -0.95 -7.82
C GLU A 192 -18.50 -0.39 -7.47
N LEU A 193 -17.63 -1.19 -6.84
CA LEU A 193 -16.29 -0.77 -6.49
C LEU A 193 -15.39 -0.66 -7.72
N GLU A 194 -15.51 -1.58 -8.70
CA GLU A 194 -14.83 -1.48 -10.00
C GLU A 194 -15.11 -0.11 -10.65
N GLN A 195 -16.39 0.24 -10.83
CA GLN A 195 -16.79 1.53 -11.41
C GLN A 195 -16.35 2.73 -10.57
N LYS A 196 -16.36 2.61 -9.23
CA LYS A 196 -15.88 3.67 -8.35
C LYS A 196 -14.39 3.95 -8.54
N PHE A 197 -13.55 2.92 -8.64
CA PHE A 197 -12.12 3.07 -8.89
C PHE A 197 -11.82 3.55 -10.30
N GLU A 198 -12.58 3.13 -11.31
CA GLU A 198 -12.50 3.67 -12.67
C GLU A 198 -12.86 5.16 -12.72
N THR A 199 -13.90 5.57 -11.98
CA THR A 199 -14.28 6.97 -11.85
C THR A 199 -13.18 7.78 -11.16
N ALA A 200 -12.58 7.25 -10.09
CA ALA A 200 -11.44 7.89 -9.42
C ALA A 200 -10.24 8.03 -10.37
N LEU A 201 -9.97 7.01 -11.19
CA LEU A 201 -8.91 7.02 -12.19
C LEU A 201 -9.09 8.14 -13.21
N THR A 202 -10.31 8.34 -13.73
CA THR A 202 -10.58 9.44 -14.69
C THR A 202 -10.41 10.84 -14.06
N LYS A 203 -10.69 10.99 -12.76
CA LYS A 203 -10.48 12.24 -12.02
C LYS A 203 -9.01 12.54 -11.77
N VAL A 204 -8.20 11.51 -11.54
CA VAL A 204 -6.74 11.64 -11.38
C VAL A 204 -6.07 11.96 -12.72
N ARG A 205 -6.45 11.25 -13.79
CA ARG A 205 -5.80 11.32 -15.10
C ARG A 205 -6.30 12.50 -15.93
N ARG A 206 -5.81 13.70 -15.65
CA ARG A 206 -6.11 14.91 -16.43
C ARG A 206 -4.91 15.85 -16.59
N ASP A 207 -5.02 16.78 -17.53
CA ASP A 207 -4.04 17.85 -17.80
C ASP A 207 -2.58 17.33 -17.85
N ILE A 208 -1.69 17.96 -17.07
CA ILE A 208 -0.26 17.66 -17.02
C ILE A 208 0.05 16.22 -16.58
N VAL A 209 -0.82 15.59 -15.78
CA VAL A 209 -0.65 14.19 -15.35
C VAL A 209 -0.85 13.24 -16.52
N ALA A 210 -1.76 13.58 -17.45
CA ALA A 210 -2.06 12.79 -18.64
C ALA A 210 -1.06 13.02 -19.80
N ALA A 211 -0.11 13.95 -19.65
CA ALA A 211 0.87 14.26 -20.69
C ALA A 211 1.81 13.07 -20.95
N GLN A 212 1.98 12.74 -22.23
CA GLN A 212 2.85 11.65 -22.69
C GLN A 212 4.32 12.08 -22.71
N SER A 213 5.22 11.09 -22.66
CA SER A 213 6.65 11.32 -22.86
C SER A 213 6.94 11.82 -24.27
N LEU A 214 7.97 12.67 -24.41
CA LEU A 214 8.47 13.12 -25.72
C LEU A 214 9.29 12.04 -26.45
N TYR A 215 9.63 10.93 -25.77
CA TYR A 215 10.41 9.80 -26.32
C TYR A 215 9.54 8.63 -26.79
N LEU A 216 8.22 8.81 -26.83
CA LEU A 216 7.26 7.83 -27.36
C LEU A 216 7.03 8.07 -28.86
#